data_AF-A0A344LM80-F1
#
_entry.id   AF-A0A344LM80-F1
#
_cell.length_a   1.000
_cell.length_b   1.000
_cell.length_c   1.000
_cell.angle_alpha   90.00
_cell.angle_beta   90.00
_cell.angle_gamma   90.00
#
_symmetry.space_group_name_H-M   'P 1'
#
loop_
_entity.id
_entity.type
_entity.pdbx_description
1 polymer ?
#
loop_
_entity_poly.entity_id
_entity_poly.type
_entity_poly.pdbx_seq_one_letter_code
_entity_poly.pdbx_strand_id
1 'polypeptide(L)' 'MRSPQIRIYHPMDDDFRRMAVLMRQYADWPLGVADAAVVATAERLKTVEVATVDRRHFEHIKPVHVSYFRIYPEADQ' A
#
# COMPACT_ATOMS: atom_id res chain seq x y z
N MET A 1 18.69 -22.47 6.09
CA MET A 1 17.56 -21.52 5.93
C MET A 1 18.15 -20.12 5.95
N ARG A 2 18.01 -19.32 4.88
CA ARG A 2 18.47 -17.92 4.91
C ARG A 2 17.60 -17.15 5.90
N SER A 3 18.20 -16.34 6.76
CA SER A 3 17.44 -15.44 7.64
C SER A 3 16.60 -14.51 6.77
N PRO A 4 15.31 -14.30 7.10
CA PRO A 4 14.49 -13.33 6.38
C PRO A 4 15.13 -11.95 6.52
N GLN A 5 15.35 -11.29 5.39
CA GLN A 5 15.84 -9.92 5.36
C GLN A 5 14.63 -8.99 5.37
N ILE A 6 14.45 -8.25 6.46
CA ILE A 6 13.39 -7.25 6.59
C ILE A 6 14.03 -5.87 6.50
N ARG A 7 13.49 -5.03 5.63
CA ARG A 7 13.87 -3.61 5.55
C ARG A 7 12.71 -2.76 6.03
N ILE A 8 12.97 -1.92 7.02
CA ILE A 8 11.99 -0.98 7.57
C ILE A 8 12.08 0.33 6.79
N TYR A 9 10.92 0.87 6.40
CA TYR A 9 10.80 2.20 5.82
C TYR A 9 9.96 3.06 6.76
N HIS A 10 10.52 4.18 7.20
CA HIS A 10 9.78 5.18 7.95
C HIS A 10 9.05 6.13 6.97
N PRO A 11 7.80 6.53 7.26
CA PRO A 11 7.13 7.57 6.49
C PRO A 11 7.94 8.88 6.50
N MET A 12 8.09 9.47 5.32
CA MET A 12 8.68 10.79 5.11
C MET A 12 7.57 11.86 5.05
N ASP A 13 7.91 13.14 5.08
CA ASP A 13 6.93 14.24 4.98
C ASP A 13 6.02 14.12 3.74
N ASP A 14 6.58 13.70 2.60
CA ASP A 14 5.82 13.48 1.38
C ASP A 14 4.89 12.27 1.49
N ASP A 15 5.28 11.23 2.24
CA ASP A 15 4.41 10.09 2.51
C ASP A 15 3.22 10.55 3.36
N PHE A 16 3.42 11.37 4.40
CA PHE A 16 2.32 11.90 5.20
C PHE A 16 1.35 12.77 4.38
N ARG A 17 1.88 13.63 3.50
CA ARG A 17 1.04 14.42 2.58
C ARG A 17 0.23 13.50 1.66
N ARG A 18 0.87 12.46 1.11
CA ARG A 18 0.22 11.51 0.22
C ARG A 18 -0.84 10.67 0.94
N MET A 19 -0.56 10.21 2.16
CA MET A 19 -1.51 9.51 3.03
C MET A 19 -2.78 10.35 3.23
N ALA A 20 -2.63 11.64 3.54
CA ALA A 20 -3.78 12.53 3.72
C ALA A 20 -4.61 12.69 2.43
N VAL A 21 -3.97 12.69 1.26
CA VAL A 21 -4.70 12.69 -0.04
C VAL A 21 -5.46 11.39 -0.23
N LEU A 22 -4.83 10.23 0.02
CA LEU A 22 -5.45 8.92 -0.12
C LEU A 22 -6.67 8.77 0.81
N MET A 23 -6.52 9.13 2.08
CA MET A 23 -7.61 9.06 3.05
C MET A 23 -8.80 9.94 2.66
N ARG A 24 -8.56 11.12 2.06
CA ARG A 24 -9.64 11.95 1.50
C ARG A 24 -10.26 11.35 0.24
N GLN A 25 -9.43 10.77 -0.65
CA GLN A 25 -9.89 10.15 -1.90
C GLN A 25 -10.82 8.96 -1.63
N TYR A 26 -10.57 8.21 -0.57
CA TYR A 26 -11.37 7.04 -0.18
C TYR A 26 -12.29 7.35 1.02
N ALA A 27 -12.75 8.59 1.20
CA ALA A 27 -13.54 8.96 2.38
C ALA A 27 -14.89 8.21 2.50
N ASP A 28 -15.52 7.87 1.37
CA ASP A 28 -16.78 7.10 1.34
C ASP A 28 -16.59 5.59 1.63
N TRP A 29 -15.34 5.13 1.54
CA TRP A 29 -14.93 3.78 1.91
C TRP A 29 -13.58 3.85 2.64
N PRO A 30 -13.62 4.24 3.93
CA PRO A 30 -12.48 4.84 4.61
C PRO A 30 -11.22 3.98 4.58
N LEU A 31 -10.20 4.49 3.90
CA LEU A 31 -8.86 3.90 3.96
C LEU A 31 -8.19 4.25 5.29
N GLY A 32 -7.76 3.24 6.04
CA GLY A 32 -7.07 3.42 7.31
C GLY A 32 -5.69 4.08 7.15
N VAL A 33 -5.18 4.69 8.23
CA VAL A 33 -3.85 5.33 8.23
C VAL A 33 -2.72 4.35 7.91
N ALA A 34 -2.84 3.09 8.37
CA ALA A 34 -1.86 2.04 8.09
C ALA A 34 -1.84 1.68 6.61
N ASP A 35 -3.03 1.46 6.01
CA ASP A 35 -3.14 1.13 4.59
C ASP A 35 -2.65 2.30 3.72
N ALA A 36 -3.02 3.53 4.07
CA ALA A 36 -2.53 4.73 3.40
C ALA A 36 -0.99 4.84 3.44
N ALA A 37 -0.36 4.45 4.56
CA ALA A 37 1.10 4.45 4.69
C ALA A 37 1.75 3.38 3.79
N VAL A 38 1.15 2.20 3.67
CA VAL A 38 1.61 1.15 2.74
C VAL A 38 1.53 1.64 1.30
N VAL A 39 0.40 2.24 0.91
CA VAL A 39 0.20 2.76 -0.46
C VAL A 39 1.21 3.88 -0.77
N ALA A 40 1.36 4.87 0.11
CA ALA A 40 2.30 5.98 -0.08
C ALA A 40 3.75 5.48 -0.17
N THR A 41 4.14 4.54 0.69
CA THR A 41 5.47 3.90 0.64
C THR A 41 5.67 3.14 -0.66
N ALA A 42 4.66 2.39 -1.11
CA ALA A 42 4.72 1.63 -2.34
C ALA A 42 4.86 2.52 -3.58
N GLU A 43 4.15 3.65 -3.62
CA GLU A 43 4.27 4.67 -4.66
C GLU A 43 5.66 5.30 -4.68
N ARG A 44 6.21 5.69 -3.52
CA ARG A 44 7.56 6.27 -3.41
C ARG A 44 8.64 5.28 -3.85
N LEU A 45 8.50 4.01 -3.48
CA LEU A 45 9.44 2.95 -3.85
C LEU A 45 9.20 2.38 -5.25
N LYS A 46 8.10 2.78 -5.91
CA LYS A 46 7.64 2.24 -7.20
C LYS A 46 7.48 0.71 -7.19
N THR A 47 7.18 0.12 -6.03
CA THR A 47 6.88 -1.32 -5.96
C THR A 47 5.44 -1.56 -6.41
N VAL A 48 5.22 -2.68 -7.09
CA VAL A 48 3.89 -3.09 -7.57
C VAL A 48 3.29 -4.20 -6.72
N GLU A 49 4.04 -4.72 -5.75
CA GLU A 49 3.70 -5.89 -4.97
C GLU A 49 3.39 -5.52 -3.52
N VAL A 50 2.26 -6.00 -3.00
CA VAL A 50 1.84 -5.81 -1.61
C VAL A 50 1.41 -7.15 -1.04
N ALA A 51 1.99 -7.54 0.09
CA ALA A 51 1.50 -8.68 0.85
C ALA A 51 0.46 -8.21 1.88
N THR A 52 -0.79 -8.63 1.72
CA THR A 52 -1.88 -8.30 2.64
C THR A 52 -2.98 -9.36 2.61
N VAL A 53 -3.58 -9.61 3.77
CA VAL A 53 -4.82 -10.41 3.89
C VAL A 53 -6.07 -9.55 3.70
N ASP A 54 -5.95 -8.22 3.79
CA ASP A 54 -7.03 -7.28 3.51
C ASP A 54 -7.11 -6.99 2.00
N ARG A 55 -7.55 -8.00 1.27
CA ARG A 55 -7.74 -7.91 -0.18
C ARG A 55 -8.85 -6.94 -0.54
N ARG A 56 -9.89 -6.88 0.28
CA ARG A 56 -11.06 -6.04 0.06
C ARG A 56 -10.62 -4.60 -0.21
N HIS A 57 -9.76 -4.04 0.65
CA HIS A 57 -9.21 -2.70 0.46
C HIS A 57 -8.27 -2.61 -0.75
N PHE A 58 -7.22 -3.42 -0.77
CA PHE A 58 -6.11 -3.22 -1.70
C PHE A 58 -6.42 -3.56 -3.17
N GLU A 59 -7.43 -4.38 -3.45
CA GLU A 59 -7.85 -4.67 -4.83
C GLU A 59 -8.53 -3.48 -5.52
N HIS A 60 -9.03 -2.49 -4.76
CA HIS A 60 -9.74 -1.33 -5.28
C HIS A 60 -8.92 -0.03 -5.21
N ILE A 61 -7.73 -0.09 -4.60
CA ILE A 61 -6.82 1.06 -4.55
C ILE A 61 -6.12 1.22 -5.91
N LYS A 62 -6.04 2.47 -6.39
CA LYS A 62 -5.33 2.83 -7.64
C LYS A 62 -4.09 3.65 -7.31
N PRO A 63 -2.89 3.04 -7.28
CA PRO A 63 -1.63 3.75 -7.04
C PRO A 63 -1.32 4.72 -8.19
N VAL A 64 -0.56 5.78 -7.94
CA VAL A 64 -0.23 6.74 -9.01
C VAL A 64 0.64 6.16 -10.13
N HIS A 65 1.36 5.05 -9.90
CA HIS A 65 2.34 4.50 -10.83
C HIS A 65 1.92 3.20 -11.52
N VAL A 66 0.81 2.59 -11.13
CA VAL A 66 0.27 1.34 -11.72
C VAL A 66 -1.25 1.31 -11.62
N SER A 67 -1.91 0.54 -12.49
CA SER A 67 -3.38 0.43 -12.45
C SER A 67 -3.90 -0.20 -11.16
N TYR A 68 -3.22 -1.24 -10.66
CA TYR A 68 -3.54 -1.98 -9.44
C TYR A 68 -2.26 -2.60 -8.89
N PHE A 69 -2.22 -2.87 -7.58
CA PHE A 69 -1.17 -3.69 -6.98
C PHE A 69 -1.34 -5.17 -7.35
N ARG A 70 -0.22 -5.89 -7.43
CA ARG A 70 -0.19 -7.35 -7.32
C ARG A 70 -0.24 -7.72 -5.84
N ILE A 71 -1.30 -8.42 -5.42
CA ILE A 71 -1.54 -8.77 -4.03
C ILE A 71 -1.09 -10.20 -3.73
N TYR A 72 -0.32 -10.34 -2.64
CA TYR A 72 0.15 -11.61 -2.11
C TYR A 72 -0.47 -11.94 -0.74
N PRO A 73 -0.73 -13.22 -0.43
CA PRO A 73 -0.61 -14.36 -1.34
C PRO A 73 -1.60 -14.24 -2.51
N GLU A 74 -1.34 -14.92 -3.63
CA GLU A 74 -2.31 -14.95 -4.72
C GLU A 74 -3.56 -15.70 -4.26
N ALA A 75 -4.74 -15.36 -4.81
CA ALA A 75 -6.01 -15.91 -4.34
C ALA A 75 -6.13 -17.44 -4.52
N ASP A 76 -5.30 -18.01 -5.40
CA ASP A 76 -5.29 -19.44 -5.77
C ASP A 76 -4.19 -20.25 -5.06
N GLN A 77 -3.62 -19.75 -3.96
CA GLN A 77 -2.60 -20.43 -3.14
C GLN A 77 -3.15 -21.01 -1.83
#